data_AF-A0A126ZZE6-F1
#
_entry.id   AF-A0A126ZZE6-F1
#
_cell.length_a   1.000
_cell.length_b   1.000
_cell.length_c   1.000
_cell.angle_alpha   90.00
_cell.angle_beta   90.00
_cell.angle_gamma   90.00
#
_symmetry.space_group_name_H-M   'P 1'
#
loop_
_entity.id
_entity.type
_entity.pdbx_description
1 polymer ?
#
loop_
_entity_poly.entity_id
_entity_poly.type
_entity_poly.pdbx_seq_one_letter_code
_entity_poly.pdbx_strand_id
1 'polypeptide(L)'
;MTVTSPSSSLHSPAAPAGWPLHDSAVRGFASDNYSGAHPEVLAALASANGGHQVSYGQDEYTARLQAEMEALFGEGVQAYPVFNGTGANVVSLQSLVPRWGAVVCATTAHINVDENGAPERVGGLKLLGVPTSDGKLTPELIDREAWGWGTSTAPSRWPSRSPRRPSWARDTRSRSSAPSPSTPIPAG
;
A
#
# COMPACT_ATOMS: atom_id res chain seq x y z
N MET A 1 -30.93 40.00 -33.90
CA MET A 1 -31.77 39.27 -32.91
C MET A 1 -30.88 38.94 -31.72
N THR A 2 -30.99 39.75 -30.68
CA THR A 2 -30.17 39.64 -29.46
C THR A 2 -30.97 38.81 -28.45
N VAL A 3 -30.46 37.64 -28.06
CA VAL A 3 -31.05 36.86 -26.97
C VAL A 3 -30.42 37.36 -25.67
N THR A 4 -31.18 38.15 -24.93
CA THR A 4 -30.87 38.54 -23.55
C THR A 4 -31.14 37.37 -22.62
N SER A 5 -30.08 36.81 -22.02
CA SER A 5 -30.19 35.89 -20.89
C SER A 5 -30.73 36.63 -19.66
N PRO A 6 -31.76 36.14 -18.95
CA PRO A 6 -32.12 36.69 -17.66
C PRO A 6 -31.07 36.31 -16.62
N SER A 7 -30.40 37.32 -16.07
CA SER A 7 -29.65 37.23 -14.82
C SER A 7 -30.61 36.77 -13.72
N SER A 8 -30.49 35.51 -13.31
CA SER A 8 -31.15 35.01 -12.11
C SER A 8 -30.12 35.08 -10.98
N SER A 9 -30.11 36.23 -10.30
CA SER A 9 -29.52 36.35 -8.98
C SER A 9 -30.28 35.44 -8.03
N LEU A 10 -29.86 34.18 -7.96
CA LEU A 10 -30.23 33.29 -6.86
C LEU A 10 -29.49 33.79 -5.63
N HIS A 11 -30.18 34.67 -4.92
CA HIS A 11 -29.97 34.90 -3.50
C HIS A 11 -30.00 33.51 -2.83
N SER A 12 -28.83 32.90 -2.60
CA SER A 12 -28.77 31.72 -1.74
C SER A 12 -29.21 32.19 -0.36
N PRO A 13 -30.32 31.70 0.19
CA PRO A 13 -30.63 31.98 1.58
C PRO A 13 -29.44 31.52 2.42
N ALA A 14 -28.95 32.40 3.30
CA ALA A 14 -27.90 32.09 4.25
C ALA A 14 -28.24 30.76 4.96
N ALA A 15 -27.32 29.80 4.91
CA ALA A 15 -27.50 28.50 5.54
C ALA A 15 -27.87 28.71 7.02
N PRO A 16 -28.97 28.12 7.52
CA PRO A 16 -29.26 28.17 8.94
C PRO A 16 -28.14 27.49 9.72
N ALA A 17 -27.86 27.99 10.92
CA ALA A 17 -27.03 27.30 11.89
C ALA A 17 -27.63 25.91 12.17
N GLY A 18 -26.89 24.84 11.85
CA GLY A 18 -27.25 23.46 12.14
C GLY A 18 -26.93 22.49 11.01
N TRP A 19 -25.71 21.93 11.02
CA TRP A 19 -25.28 20.80 10.20
C TRP A 19 -26.24 19.58 10.27
N PRO A 20 -26.30 18.70 9.24
CA PRO A 20 -25.35 18.52 8.12
C PRO A 20 -25.73 19.19 6.78
N LEU A 21 -24.71 19.49 5.96
CA LEU A 21 -24.82 20.09 4.61
C LEU A 21 -25.11 19.08 3.48
N HIS A 22 -25.18 17.79 3.78
CA HIS A 22 -25.43 16.71 2.83
C HIS A 22 -26.32 15.64 3.49
N ASP A 23 -26.93 14.78 2.67
CA ASP A 23 -27.67 13.62 3.16
C ASP A 23 -26.70 12.51 3.61
N SER A 24 -26.62 12.29 4.93
CA SER A 24 -25.74 11.29 5.54
C SER A 24 -26.21 9.84 5.35
N ALA A 25 -27.41 9.62 4.81
CA ALA A 25 -27.92 8.29 4.45
C ALA A 25 -27.44 7.82 3.08
N VAL A 26 -26.96 8.73 2.21
CA VAL A 26 -26.45 8.38 0.89
C VAL A 26 -25.25 7.44 1.01
N ARG A 27 -25.23 6.38 0.19
CA ARG A 27 -24.10 5.47 0.02
C ARG A 27 -23.73 5.43 -1.45
N GLY A 28 -22.48 5.80 -1.75
CA GLY A 28 -21.92 5.72 -3.09
C GLY A 28 -21.19 4.39 -3.31
N PHE A 29 -21.18 3.92 -4.56
CA PHE A 29 -20.41 2.75 -4.99
C PHE A 29 -19.21 3.12 -5.88
N ALA A 30 -18.82 4.40 -5.89
CA ALA A 30 -17.71 4.90 -6.69
C ALA A 30 -16.35 4.68 -6.01
N SER A 31 -16.22 5.10 -4.74
CA SER A 31 -15.02 4.90 -3.94
C SER A 31 -15.36 4.96 -2.46
N ASP A 32 -14.59 4.23 -1.66
CA ASP A 32 -14.62 4.25 -0.20
C ASP A 32 -13.99 5.52 0.38
N ASN A 33 -13.13 6.24 -0.36
CA ASN A 33 -12.57 7.53 0.06
C ASN A 33 -13.62 8.66 0.12
N TYR A 34 -14.85 8.41 -0.33
CA TYR A 34 -16.00 9.31 -0.15
C TYR A 34 -16.68 9.13 1.21
N SER A 35 -16.33 8.08 1.97
CA SER A 35 -16.89 7.85 3.29
C SER A 35 -16.34 8.84 4.33
N GLY A 36 -17.18 9.17 5.32
CA GLY A 36 -16.74 9.93 6.49
C GLY A 36 -15.92 9.08 7.46
N ALA A 37 -15.33 9.73 8.47
CA ALA A 37 -14.58 9.02 9.51
C ALA A 37 -15.51 8.22 10.44
N HIS A 38 -15.01 7.08 10.94
CA HIS A 38 -15.70 6.29 11.95
C HIS A 38 -15.90 7.10 13.26
N PRO A 39 -17.04 6.99 13.97
CA PRO A 39 -17.30 7.79 15.18
C PRO A 39 -16.22 7.66 16.26
N GLU A 40 -15.63 6.47 16.42
CA GLU A 40 -14.55 6.25 17.40
C GLU A 40 -13.27 7.03 17.05
N VAL A 41 -12.99 7.23 15.76
CA VAL A 41 -11.85 8.06 15.32
C VAL A 41 -12.08 9.52 15.71
N LEU A 42 -13.30 10.02 15.49
CA LEU A 42 -13.66 11.40 15.88
C LEU A 42 -13.64 11.58 17.40
N ALA A 43 -14.08 10.58 18.16
CA ALA A 43 -14.00 10.58 19.61
C ALA A 43 -12.55 10.56 20.12
N ALA A 44 -11.69 9.75 19.51
CA ALA A 44 -10.26 9.70 19.84
C ALA A 44 -9.56 11.03 19.55
N LEU A 45 -9.86 11.67 18.41
CA LEU A 45 -9.35 13.01 18.08
C LEU A 45 -9.82 14.06 19.09
N ALA A 46 -11.10 14.05 19.47
CA ALA A 46 -11.63 14.95 20.48
C ALA A 46 -10.94 14.75 21.84
N SER A 47 -10.69 13.50 22.24
CA SER A 47 -9.94 13.17 23.45
C SER A 47 -8.48 13.63 23.40
N ALA A 48 -7.84 13.48 22.23
CA ALA A 48 -6.44 13.87 22.03
C ALA A 48 -6.22 15.39 22.01
N ASN A 49 -7.29 16.17 21.79
CA ASN A 49 -7.26 17.63 21.72
C ASN A 49 -7.17 18.33 23.11
N GLY A 50 -6.89 17.59 24.18
CA GLY A 50 -6.68 18.13 25.53
C GLY A 50 -5.20 18.31 25.87
N GLY A 51 -4.85 19.42 26.54
CA GLY A 51 -3.50 19.64 27.07
C GLY A 51 -2.41 19.86 26.00
N HIS A 52 -1.16 19.61 26.37
CA HIS A 52 0.01 19.72 25.50
C HIS A 52 0.76 18.39 25.44
N GLN A 53 1.28 18.06 24.26
CA GLN A 53 2.10 16.88 23.99
C GLN A 53 3.31 17.29 23.14
N VAL A 54 4.38 16.49 23.17
CA VAL A 54 5.60 16.74 22.39
C VAL A 54 5.33 16.49 20.90
N SER A 55 5.91 17.29 20.03
CA SER A 55 5.70 17.18 18.58
C SER A 55 6.56 16.07 17.94
N TYR A 56 6.32 15.85 16.65
CA TYR A 56 7.14 14.98 15.77
C TYR A 56 7.27 13.52 16.25
N GLY A 57 6.19 12.96 16.80
CA GLY A 57 6.09 11.54 17.15
C GLY A 57 6.68 11.17 18.52
N GLN A 58 7.01 12.16 19.34
CA GLN A 58 7.50 11.96 20.71
C GLN A 58 6.38 12.00 21.76
N ASP A 59 5.12 12.01 21.33
CA ASP A 59 3.93 12.01 22.17
C ASP A 59 3.49 10.59 22.58
N GLU A 60 2.62 10.54 23.60
CA GLU A 60 2.10 9.29 24.15
C GLU A 60 1.22 8.52 23.15
N TYR A 61 0.54 9.18 22.21
CA TYR A 61 -0.29 8.51 21.20
C TYR A 61 0.58 7.78 20.18
N THR A 62 1.70 8.38 19.77
CA THR A 62 2.68 7.74 18.89
C THR A 62 3.35 6.57 19.58
N ALA A 63 3.68 6.66 20.88
CA ALA A 63 4.19 5.53 21.65
C ALA A 63 3.16 4.38 21.73
N ARG A 64 1.89 4.71 21.96
CA ARG A 64 0.79 3.73 21.96
C ARG A 64 0.62 3.06 20.59
N LEU A 65 0.75 3.81 19.49
CA LEU A 65 0.73 3.27 18.14
C LEU A 65 1.82 2.21 17.93
N GLN A 66 3.05 2.45 18.41
CA GLN A 66 4.12 1.44 18.30
C GLN A 66 3.73 0.14 19.02
N ALA A 67 3.25 0.25 20.26
CA ALA A 67 2.86 -0.91 21.05
C ALA A 67 1.71 -1.71 20.40
N GLU A 68 0.73 -1.04 19.81
CA GLU A 68 -0.35 -1.71 19.07
C GLU A 68 0.16 -2.41 17.81
N MET A 69 1.08 -1.79 17.08
CA MET A 69 1.65 -2.38 15.87
C MET A 69 2.54 -3.58 16.18
N GLU A 70 3.34 -3.53 17.25
CA GLU A 70 4.07 -4.69 17.75
C GLU A 70 3.14 -5.81 18.22
N ALA A 71 2.03 -5.49 18.88
CA ALA A 71 1.04 -6.50 19.29
C ALA A 71 0.35 -7.18 18.10
N LEU A 72 0.12 -6.45 17.01
CA LEU A 72 -0.55 -6.96 15.79
C LEU A 72 0.39 -7.75 14.88
N PHE A 73 1.63 -7.28 14.70
CA PHE A 73 2.55 -7.80 13.68
C PHE A 73 3.77 -8.53 14.26
N GLY A 74 4.02 -8.41 15.57
CA GLY A 74 5.15 -9.03 16.27
C GLY A 74 6.28 -8.06 16.60
N GLU A 75 7.26 -8.58 17.33
CA GLU A 75 8.42 -7.83 17.82
C GLU A 75 9.26 -7.23 16.68
N GLY A 76 9.76 -6.01 16.89
CA GLY A 76 10.66 -5.32 15.96
C GLY A 76 9.98 -4.54 14.84
N VAL A 77 8.65 -4.53 14.79
CA VAL A 77 7.87 -3.70 13.87
C VAL A 77 7.97 -2.23 14.28
N GLN A 78 8.04 -1.34 13.29
CA GLN A 78 8.07 0.10 13.50
C GLN A 78 7.00 0.75 12.63
N ALA A 79 6.23 1.66 13.23
CA ALA A 79 5.16 2.37 12.55
C ALA A 79 5.51 3.85 12.36
N TYR A 80 5.29 4.36 11.16
CA TYR A 80 5.56 5.76 10.83
C TYR A 80 4.29 6.38 10.23
N PRO A 81 3.53 7.19 10.99
CA PRO A 81 2.37 7.89 10.47
C PRO A 81 2.75 8.83 9.33
N VAL A 82 2.01 8.75 8.24
CA VAL A 82 2.13 9.64 7.08
C VAL A 82 0.76 10.10 6.63
N PHE A 83 0.70 11.21 5.89
CA PHE A 83 -0.57 11.87 5.58
C PHE A 83 -1.51 11.07 4.68
N ASN A 84 -1.00 10.28 3.73
CA ASN A 84 -1.82 9.53 2.80
C ASN A 84 -1.08 8.30 2.22
N GLY A 85 -1.82 7.49 1.46
CA GLY A 85 -1.29 6.27 0.83
C GLY A 85 -0.15 6.53 -0.16
N THR A 86 -0.24 7.58 -0.99
CA THR A 86 0.83 7.93 -1.94
C THR A 86 2.15 8.25 -1.24
N GLY A 87 2.11 9.05 -0.17
CA GLY A 87 3.28 9.34 0.64
C GLY A 87 3.86 8.09 1.30
N ALA A 88 2.99 7.21 1.82
CA ALA A 88 3.41 5.92 2.38
C ALA A 88 4.14 5.06 1.36
N ASN A 89 3.59 4.92 0.15
CA ASN A 89 4.19 4.15 -0.93
C ASN A 89 5.56 4.71 -1.32
N VAL A 90 5.64 6.02 -1.57
CA VAL A 90 6.91 6.66 -1.99
C VAL A 90 8.00 6.50 -0.93
N VAL A 91 7.70 6.78 0.35
CA VAL A 91 8.69 6.66 1.45
C VAL A 91 9.12 5.20 1.63
N SER A 92 8.19 4.26 1.56
CA SER A 92 8.50 2.82 1.69
C SER A 92 9.36 2.32 0.54
N LEU A 93 9.09 2.73 -0.69
CA LEU A 93 9.90 2.32 -1.84
C LEU A 93 11.30 2.95 -1.80
N GLN A 94 11.41 4.23 -1.40
CA GLN A 94 12.70 4.90 -1.24
C GLN A 94 13.60 4.26 -0.18
N SER A 95 13.03 3.67 0.88
CA SER A 95 13.81 3.02 1.93
C SER A 95 14.37 1.65 1.49
N LEU A 96 13.75 1.01 0.50
CA LEU A 96 14.09 -0.34 0.04
C LEU A 96 14.94 -0.37 -1.24
N VAL A 97 14.91 0.71 -2.03
CA VAL A 97 15.47 0.71 -3.39
C VAL A 97 16.48 1.85 -3.56
N PRO A 98 17.69 1.59 -4.11
CA PRO A 98 18.64 2.65 -4.42
C PRO A 98 18.09 3.58 -5.52
N ARG A 99 18.62 4.80 -5.64
CA ARG A 99 18.13 5.82 -6.60
C ARG A 99 18.30 5.45 -8.09
N TRP A 100 18.95 4.35 -8.40
CA TRP A 100 19.07 3.80 -9.76
C TRP A 100 18.36 2.44 -9.89
N GLY A 101 17.65 2.04 -8.84
CA GLY A 101 16.91 0.79 -8.80
C GLY A 101 15.54 0.90 -9.44
N ALA A 102 14.87 -0.24 -9.49
CA ALA A 102 13.55 -0.37 -10.08
C ALA A 102 12.64 -1.24 -9.22
N VAL A 103 11.34 -0.99 -9.32
CA VAL A 103 10.28 -1.72 -8.61
C VAL A 103 9.44 -2.44 -9.65
N VAL A 104 9.33 -3.76 -9.51
CA VAL A 104 8.43 -4.58 -10.32
C VAL A 104 7.03 -4.48 -9.73
N CYS A 105 6.04 -4.08 -10.53
CA CYS A 105 4.66 -3.93 -10.10
C CYS A 105 3.69 -4.43 -11.17
N ALA A 106 2.43 -4.71 -10.80
CA ALA A 106 1.40 -4.93 -11.80
C ALA A 106 1.16 -3.63 -12.60
N THR A 107 0.82 -3.72 -13.89
CA THR A 107 0.47 -2.52 -14.69
C THR A 107 -0.73 -1.76 -14.14
N THR A 108 -1.58 -2.43 -13.37
CA THR A 108 -2.77 -1.87 -12.70
C THR A 108 -2.51 -1.42 -11.26
N ALA A 109 -1.27 -1.52 -10.76
CA ALA A 109 -0.95 -1.15 -9.39
C ALA A 109 -1.15 0.36 -9.18
N HIS A 110 -1.70 0.75 -8.02
CA HIS A 110 -1.98 2.15 -7.68
C HIS A 110 -0.74 3.06 -7.88
N ILE A 111 0.43 2.60 -7.43
CA ILE A 111 1.72 3.29 -7.63
C ILE A 111 2.05 3.59 -9.10
N ASN A 112 1.53 2.79 -10.04
CA ASN A 112 1.78 2.91 -11.48
C ASN A 112 0.71 3.74 -12.20
N VAL A 113 -0.53 3.81 -11.68
CA VAL A 113 -1.66 4.42 -12.40
C VAL A 113 -2.24 5.67 -11.74
N ASP A 114 -2.30 5.72 -10.40
CA ASP A 114 -3.17 6.66 -9.66
C ASP A 114 -2.39 7.60 -8.73
N GLU A 115 -1.06 7.64 -8.87
CA GLU A 115 -0.18 8.50 -8.05
C GLU A 115 0.49 9.62 -8.85
N ASN A 116 0.02 9.85 -10.08
CA ASN A 116 0.52 10.93 -10.96
C ASN A 116 2.06 10.91 -11.12
N GLY A 117 2.64 9.71 -11.16
CA GLY A 117 4.09 9.50 -11.25
C GLY A 117 4.87 9.92 -10.01
N ALA A 118 4.24 10.01 -8.83
CA ALA A 118 4.93 10.36 -7.58
C ALA A 118 6.08 9.40 -7.25
N PRO A 119 5.95 8.07 -7.40
CA PRO A 119 7.08 7.15 -7.21
C PRO A 119 8.29 7.49 -8.08
N GLU A 120 8.14 7.75 -9.38
CA GLU A 120 9.29 8.09 -10.21
C GLU A 120 9.81 9.51 -9.94
N ARG A 121 8.92 10.50 -9.82
CA ARG A 121 9.29 11.92 -9.70
C ARG A 121 9.95 12.23 -8.36
N VAL A 122 9.40 11.69 -7.26
CA VAL A 122 9.88 11.96 -5.90
C VAL A 122 10.86 10.87 -5.48
N GLY A 123 10.54 9.60 -5.76
CA GLY A 123 11.37 8.44 -5.46
C GLY A 123 12.69 8.40 -6.23
N GLY A 124 12.70 8.90 -7.47
CA GLY A 124 13.84 8.75 -8.37
C GLY A 124 14.10 7.29 -8.72
N LEU A 125 13.06 6.47 -8.76
CA LEU A 125 13.13 5.04 -9.10
C LEU A 125 12.37 4.78 -10.41
N LYS A 126 12.58 3.60 -11.00
CA LYS A 126 11.82 3.17 -12.18
C LYS A 126 10.75 2.14 -11.81
N LEU A 127 9.52 2.32 -12.29
CA LEU A 127 8.50 1.27 -12.23
C LEU A 127 8.61 0.36 -13.47
N LEU A 128 8.58 -0.95 -13.23
CA LEU A 128 8.57 -2.00 -14.24
C LEU A 128 7.23 -2.73 -14.19
N GLY A 129 6.28 -2.21 -14.97
CA GLY A 129 4.91 -2.73 -15.01
C GLY A 129 4.81 -4.08 -15.74
N VAL A 130 4.27 -5.08 -15.07
CA VAL A 130 3.97 -6.41 -15.63
C VAL A 130 2.46 -6.58 -15.79
N PRO A 131 1.95 -6.90 -17.00
CA PRO A 131 0.55 -7.21 -17.20
C PRO A 131 0.12 -8.43 -16.37
N THR A 132 -1.00 -8.31 -15.66
CA THR A 132 -1.61 -9.38 -14.85
C THR A 132 -3.09 -9.50 -15.23
N SER A 133 -3.67 -10.69 -15.12
CA SER A 133 -5.09 -10.90 -15.45
C SER A 133 -6.04 -10.60 -14.29
N ASP A 134 -5.56 -10.71 -13.05
CA ASP A 134 -6.34 -10.60 -11.81
C ASP A 134 -5.76 -9.57 -10.82
N GLY A 135 -4.80 -8.74 -11.26
CA GLY A 135 -4.13 -7.75 -10.43
C GLY A 135 -3.01 -8.31 -9.55
N LYS A 136 -2.70 -9.62 -9.61
CA LYS A 136 -1.70 -10.25 -8.75
C LYS A 136 -0.43 -10.62 -9.51
N LEU A 137 0.71 -10.33 -8.89
CA LEU A 137 2.00 -10.83 -9.36
C LEU A 137 2.22 -12.26 -8.87
N THR A 138 2.74 -13.11 -9.77
CA THR A 138 3.30 -14.42 -9.43
C THR A 138 4.82 -14.38 -9.54
N PRO A 139 5.56 -15.32 -8.92
CA PRO A 139 7.00 -15.40 -9.10
C PRO A 139 7.42 -15.45 -10.57
N GLU A 140 6.71 -16.20 -11.41
CA GLU A 140 6.98 -16.31 -12.85
C GLU A 140 6.79 -14.97 -13.59
N LEU A 141 5.84 -14.16 -13.15
CA LEU A 141 5.61 -12.82 -13.72
C LEU A 141 6.70 -11.85 -13.29
N ILE A 142 7.18 -11.95 -12.05
CA ILE A 142 8.28 -11.12 -11.53
C ILE A 142 9.58 -11.43 -12.27
N ASP A 143 9.87 -12.72 -12.53
CA ASP A 143 11.07 -13.18 -13.25
C ASP A 143 11.24 -12.55 -14.64
N ARG A 144 10.16 -12.04 -15.24
CA ARG A 144 10.20 -11.34 -16.54
C ARG A 144 10.99 -10.04 -16.50
N GLU A 145 11.01 -9.36 -15.35
CA GLU A 145 11.70 -8.09 -15.14
C GLU A 145 12.88 -8.23 -14.18
N ALA A 146 12.88 -9.23 -13.30
CA ALA A 146 13.92 -9.49 -12.32
C ALA A 146 15.13 -10.26 -12.89
N TRP A 147 15.66 -9.83 -14.03
CA TRP A 147 16.87 -10.40 -14.66
C TRP A 147 18.05 -9.41 -14.59
N GLY A 148 19.29 -9.93 -14.59
CA GLY A 148 20.51 -9.08 -14.61
C GLY A 148 21.05 -8.61 -13.25
N TRP A 149 20.61 -9.21 -12.14
CA TRP A 149 21.15 -8.92 -10.81
C TRP A 149 22.65 -9.23 -10.73
N GLY A 150 23.46 -8.24 -10.34
CA GLY A 150 24.91 -8.42 -10.10
C GLY A 150 25.81 -8.36 -11.34
N THR A 151 25.28 -8.08 -12.53
CA THR A 151 26.12 -7.85 -13.72
C THR A 151 26.48 -6.37 -13.85
N SER A 152 27.76 -6.02 -13.68
CA SER A 152 28.28 -4.63 -13.69
C SER A 152 28.23 -3.92 -15.06
N THR A 153 27.42 -4.36 -16.01
CA THR A 153 27.48 -3.83 -17.39
C THR A 153 26.10 -3.48 -17.94
N ALA A 154 26.04 -2.28 -18.50
CA ALA A 154 24.99 -1.60 -19.24
C ALA A 154 24.25 -2.50 -20.28
N PRO A 155 23.11 -2.03 -20.85
CA PRO A 155 22.04 -2.88 -21.36
C PRO A 155 22.47 -3.67 -22.59
N SER A 156 22.75 -4.96 -22.42
CA SER A 156 22.80 -5.88 -23.55
C SER A 156 21.38 -6.37 -23.84
N ARG A 157 20.65 -5.65 -24.69
CA ARG A 157 19.64 -6.28 -25.53
C ARG A 157 20.42 -7.22 -26.47
N TRP A 158 20.76 -8.43 -25.99
CA TRP A 158 21.43 -9.47 -26.76
C TRP A 158 20.62 -10.76 -26.68
N PRO A 159 20.25 -11.37 -27.81
CA PRO A 159 19.37 -12.53 -27.81
C PRO A 159 20.14 -13.79 -27.40
N SER A 160 19.42 -14.64 -26.66
CA SER A 160 19.73 -16.03 -26.26
C SER A 160 20.66 -16.23 -25.06
N ARG A 161 20.10 -16.66 -23.92
CA ARG A 161 19.96 -18.08 -23.56
C ARG A 161 19.29 -18.22 -22.19
N SER A 162 18.53 -19.29 -22.06
CA SER A 162 17.83 -19.87 -20.89
C SER A 162 18.10 -19.27 -19.50
N PRO A 163 17.06 -18.90 -18.72
CA PRO A 163 17.24 -18.48 -17.33
C PRO A 163 17.74 -19.65 -16.48
N ARG A 164 18.92 -19.50 -15.87
CA ARG A 164 19.30 -20.33 -14.72
C ARG A 164 18.46 -19.88 -13.54
N ARG A 165 17.49 -20.71 -13.14
CA ARG A 165 16.66 -20.50 -11.94
C ARG A 165 17.55 -20.43 -10.68
N PRO A 166 17.28 -19.49 -9.74
CA PRO A 166 17.99 -19.44 -8.46
C PRO A 166 17.69 -20.66 -7.58
N SER A 167 18.62 -21.00 -6.69
CA SER A 167 18.62 -22.22 -5.87
C SER A 167 17.43 -22.35 -4.91
N TRP A 168 16.77 -21.25 -4.55
CA TRP A 168 15.59 -21.26 -3.68
C TRP A 168 14.30 -21.68 -4.41
N ALA A 169 14.28 -21.65 -5.75
CA ALA A 169 13.11 -22.00 -6.57
C ALA A 169 12.96 -23.53 -6.83
N ARG A 170 13.74 -24.36 -6.12
CA ARG A 170 13.58 -25.82 -6.09
C ARG A 170 13.39 -26.27 -4.65
N ASP A 171 12.14 -26.30 -4.18
CA ASP A 171 11.62 -27.39 -3.34
C ASP A 171 10.23 -27.07 -2.80
N THR A 172 9.20 -27.54 -3.51
CA THR A 172 7.87 -27.80 -2.92
C THR A 172 7.30 -29.17 -3.32
N ARG A 173 8.12 -30.07 -3.87
CA ARG A 173 7.73 -31.47 -4.13
C ARG A 173 8.75 -32.45 -3.58
N SER A 174 8.78 -32.61 -2.25
CA SER A 174 9.18 -33.88 -1.61
C SER A 174 8.92 -33.87 -0.09
N ARG A 175 7.65 -33.79 0.32
CA ARG A 175 7.25 -34.31 1.64
C ARG A 175 6.00 -35.17 1.50
N SER A 176 6.22 -36.41 1.05
CA SER A 176 5.23 -37.49 1.16
C SER A 176 5.95 -38.81 1.40
N SER A 177 6.29 -39.09 2.66
CA SER A 177 6.45 -40.45 3.20
C SER A 177 6.89 -40.35 4.65
N ALA A 178 5.93 -40.35 5.58
CA ALA A 178 6.19 -40.69 6.98
C ALA A 178 5.98 -42.21 7.15
N PRO A 179 6.94 -42.98 7.66
CA PRO A 179 6.70 -44.36 8.05
C PRO A 179 5.99 -44.43 9.41
N SER A 180 5.00 -45.30 9.51
CA SER A 180 4.26 -45.59 10.75
C SER A 180 5.15 -46.30 11.78
N PRO A 181 5.14 -45.91 13.07
CA PRO A 181 5.75 -46.73 14.10
C PRO A 181 4.73 -47.78 14.58
N SER A 182 5.01 -49.04 14.28
CA SER A 182 4.43 -50.18 14.98
C SER A 182 5.27 -50.44 16.23
N THR A 183 4.65 -50.45 17.40
CA THR A 183 5.25 -50.99 18.63
C THR A 183 4.17 -51.77 19.37
N PRO A 184 4.44 -53.02 19.79
CA PRO A 184 3.46 -53.87 20.45
C PRO A 184 3.31 -53.49 21.93
N ILE A 185 2.07 -53.57 22.40
CA ILE A 185 1.67 -53.47 23.82
C ILE A 185 2.14 -54.73 24.55
N PRO A 186 2.83 -54.64 25.71
CA PRO A 186 2.93 -55.77 26.62
C PRO A 186 1.71 -55.79 27.55
N ALA A 187 1.11 -56.97 27.70
CA ALA A 187 0.13 -57.26 28.72
C ALA A 187 0.82 -57.35 30.09
N GLY A 188 0.22 -56.71 31.10
CA GLY A 188 0.66 -56.71 32.50
C GLY A 188 -0.04 -55.62 33.29
#